data_AF-A0A3C1X4C4-F1
#
_entry.id   AF-A0A3C1X4C4-F1
#
_cell.length_a   1.000
_cell.length_b   1.000
_cell.length_c   1.000
_cell.angle_alpha   90.00
_cell.angle_beta   90.00
_cell.angle_gamma   90.00
#
_symmetry.space_group_name_H-M   'P 1'
#
loop_
_entity.id
_entity.type
_entity.pdbx_description
1 polymer ?
#
loop_
_entity_poly.entity_id
_entity_poly.type
_entity_poly.pdbx_seq_one_letter_code
_entity_poly.pdbx_strand_id
1 'polypeptide(L)'
;MLPAGSNDVIEQSDQQLIAAALGGAVEAFDDLVRRYQDRLVHSLEHSVCSREDALDAAQRAFLQAWRQLSKFRGESSFYSWLYRIARNEVISEGRRHRPAVSLEQLTESGVSELVDGSRSAVPGAGLELSEELASLRQAMAQIAQDFREVLVLREIDELSYEEIGEVLGIPTGTVRSRLSRARQELLERMQRLSAGE
;
A
#
# COMPACT_ATOMS: atom_id res chain seq x y z
N MET A 1 -30.63 2.31 -40.97
CA MET A 1 -29.75 3.43 -41.38
C MET A 1 -29.39 4.20 -40.13
N LEU A 2 -28.08 4.43 -39.95
CA LEU A 2 -27.33 5.08 -38.87
C LEU A 2 -26.94 4.21 -37.64
N PRO A 3 -25.63 4.17 -37.28
CA PRO A 3 -25.06 3.24 -36.33
C PRO A 3 -25.06 3.80 -34.89
N ALA A 4 -25.25 2.93 -33.91
CA ALA A 4 -24.82 3.19 -32.54
C ALA A 4 -23.30 3.11 -32.51
N GLY A 5 -22.64 4.27 -32.44
CA GLY A 5 -21.21 4.34 -32.19
C GLY A 5 -20.94 3.77 -30.81
N SER A 6 -20.37 2.56 -30.77
CA SER A 6 -19.62 2.06 -29.63
C SER A 6 -18.51 3.07 -29.35
N ASN A 7 -18.75 3.95 -28.38
CA ASN A 7 -17.72 4.82 -27.84
C ASN A 7 -16.86 3.94 -26.93
N ASP A 8 -16.04 3.07 -27.54
CA ASP A 8 -14.88 2.49 -26.87
C ASP A 8 -13.97 3.67 -26.54
N VAL A 9 -14.18 4.26 -25.37
CA VAL A 9 -13.23 5.22 -24.81
C VAL A 9 -11.97 4.41 -24.56
N ILE A 10 -11.02 4.51 -25.49
CA ILE A 10 -9.70 3.89 -25.35
C ILE A 10 -9.10 4.48 -24.08
N GLU A 11 -9.02 3.66 -23.05
CA GLU A 11 -8.43 4.06 -21.78
C GLU A 11 -6.97 4.46 -22.03
N GLN A 12 -6.63 5.71 -21.73
CA GLN A 12 -5.30 6.24 -21.98
C GLN A 12 -4.26 5.51 -21.12
N SER A 13 -3.13 5.15 -21.72
CA SER A 13 -2.03 4.56 -20.97
C SER A 13 -1.42 5.58 -20.00
N ASP A 14 -0.74 5.10 -18.96
CA ASP A 14 -0.06 6.00 -18.00
C ASP A 14 0.91 6.93 -18.72
N GLN A 15 1.63 6.43 -19.72
CA GLN A 15 2.59 7.22 -20.48
C GLN A 15 1.92 8.36 -21.26
N GLN A 16 0.71 8.14 -21.79
CA GLN A 16 -0.08 9.17 -22.46
C GLN A 16 -0.57 10.23 -21.46
N LEU A 17 -1.10 9.80 -20.32
CA LEU A 17 -1.55 10.69 -19.26
C LEU A 17 -0.40 11.54 -18.70
N ILE A 18 0.76 10.92 -18.46
CA ILE A 18 1.96 11.61 -17.99
C ILE A 18 2.43 12.64 -19.01
N ALA A 19 2.50 12.28 -20.30
CA ALA A 19 2.89 13.20 -21.35
C ALA A 19 1.93 14.40 -21.47
N ALA A 20 0.62 14.16 -21.37
CA ALA A 20 -0.39 15.20 -21.38
C ALA A 20 -0.28 16.13 -20.15
N ALA A 21 -0.09 15.56 -18.95
CA ALA A 21 0.11 16.30 -17.72
C ALA A 21 1.36 17.20 -17.79
N LEU A 22 2.47 16.68 -18.32
CA LEU A 22 3.69 17.46 -18.55
C LEU A 22 3.50 18.56 -19.62
N GLY A 23 2.58 18.34 -20.56
CA GLY A 23 2.13 19.34 -21.54
C GLY A 23 1.18 20.40 -20.98
N GLY A 24 0.81 20.32 -19.69
CA GLY A 24 -0.05 21.30 -19.01
C GLY A 24 -1.51 20.89 -18.88
N ALA A 25 -1.92 19.71 -19.36
CA ALA A 25 -3.27 19.19 -19.16
C ALA A 25 -3.41 18.62 -17.74
N VAL A 26 -3.85 19.44 -16.79
CA VAL A 26 -3.94 19.09 -15.36
C VAL A 26 -4.86 17.88 -15.14
N GLU A 27 -5.94 17.79 -15.92
CA GLU A 27 -6.94 16.72 -15.86
C GLU A 27 -6.32 15.34 -16.14
N ALA A 28 -5.24 15.27 -16.92
CA ALA A 28 -4.56 14.00 -17.21
C ALA A 28 -3.88 13.43 -15.96
N PHE A 29 -3.44 14.28 -15.02
CA PHE A 29 -2.94 13.80 -13.73
C PHE A 29 -4.07 13.43 -12.78
N ASP A 30 -5.21 14.11 -12.83
CA ASP A 30 -6.40 13.69 -12.06
C ASP A 30 -6.82 12.27 -12.43
N ASP A 31 -6.71 11.88 -13.70
CA ASP A 31 -6.98 10.51 -14.13
C ASP A 31 -5.95 9.51 -13.57
N LEU A 32 -4.67 9.87 -13.47
CA LEU A 32 -3.67 9.06 -12.76
C LEU A 32 -4.02 8.93 -11.27
N VAL A 33 -4.47 10.01 -10.62
CA VAL A 33 -4.90 9.97 -9.21
C VAL A 33 -6.07 9.01 -9.04
N ARG A 34 -7.13 9.14 -9.85
CA ARG A 34 -8.30 8.24 -9.81
C ARG A 34 -7.92 6.78 -10.04
N ARG A 35 -6.98 6.52 -10.96
CA ARG A 35 -6.51 5.17 -11.27
C ARG A 35 -5.75 4.52 -10.11
N TYR A 36 -4.98 5.29 -9.35
CA TYR A 36 -4.03 4.73 -8.37
C TYR A 36 -4.37 4.99 -6.90
N GLN A 37 -5.27 5.91 -6.58
CA GLN A 37 -5.52 6.31 -5.19
C GLN A 37 -5.97 5.14 -4.31
N ASP A 38 -6.92 4.33 -4.78
CA ASP A 38 -7.49 3.26 -3.96
C ASP A 38 -6.46 2.15 -3.73
N ARG A 39 -5.72 1.79 -4.79
CA ARG A 39 -4.63 0.82 -4.72
C ARG A 39 -3.53 1.28 -3.77
N LEU A 40 -3.10 2.55 -3.90
CA LEU A 40 -2.04 3.10 -3.07
C LEU A 40 -2.46 3.16 -1.59
N VAL A 41 -3.66 3.68 -1.29
CA VAL A 41 -4.18 3.74 0.08
C VAL A 41 -4.29 2.35 0.68
N HIS A 42 -4.84 1.39 -0.06
CA HIS A 42 -4.98 0.01 0.41
C HIS A 42 -3.62 -0.63 0.73
N SER A 43 -2.64 -0.46 -0.15
CA SER A 43 -1.29 -0.98 0.05
C SER A 43 -0.58 -0.33 1.25
N LEU A 44 -0.72 0.99 1.42
CA LEU A 44 -0.17 1.71 2.56
C LEU A 44 -0.87 1.30 3.87
N GLU A 45 -2.20 1.16 3.88
CA GLU A 45 -2.98 0.77 5.05
C GLU A 45 -2.49 -0.57 5.61
N HIS A 46 -2.24 -1.56 4.74
CA HIS A 46 -1.70 -2.85 5.17
C HIS A 46 -0.21 -2.80 5.56
N SER A 47 0.56 -1.90 4.93
CA SER A 47 1.98 -1.75 5.23
C SER A 47 2.23 -1.02 6.56
N VAL A 48 1.41 -0.03 6.89
CA VAL A 48 1.54 0.79 8.12
C VAL A 48 0.59 0.37 9.24
N CYS A 49 -0.45 -0.41 8.93
CA CYS A 49 -1.54 -0.79 9.85
C CYS A 49 -2.29 0.41 10.46
N SER A 50 -2.43 1.48 9.67
CA SER A 50 -3.19 2.69 10.03
C SER A 50 -3.81 3.30 8.78
N ARG A 51 -5.14 3.39 8.74
CA ARG A 51 -5.85 3.96 7.59
C ARG A 51 -5.66 5.47 7.49
N GLU A 52 -5.63 6.16 8.64
CA GLU A 52 -5.40 7.60 8.68
C GLU A 52 -4.03 7.96 8.11
N ASP A 53 -2.97 7.30 8.61
CA ASP A 53 -1.61 7.52 8.10
C ASP A 53 -1.48 7.14 6.62
N ALA A 54 -2.21 6.10 6.17
CA ALA A 54 -2.22 5.71 4.77
C ALA A 54 -2.86 6.77 3.86
N LEU A 55 -3.99 7.36 4.27
CA LEU A 55 -4.66 8.43 3.54
C LEU A 55 -3.77 9.68 3.45
N ASP A 56 -3.17 10.08 4.57
CA ASP A 56 -2.27 11.23 4.64
C ASP A 56 -1.01 11.02 3.79
N ALA A 57 -0.38 9.85 3.90
CA ALA A 57 0.78 9.50 3.09
C ALA A 57 0.43 9.45 1.59
N ALA A 58 -0.72 8.89 1.21
CA ALA A 58 -1.16 8.86 -0.19
C ALA A 58 -1.38 10.27 -0.74
N GLN A 59 -2.06 11.14 0.01
CA GLN A 59 -2.28 12.52 -0.40
C GLN A 59 -0.95 13.25 -0.65
N ARG A 60 -0.02 13.16 0.30
CA ARG A 60 1.31 13.78 0.16
C ARG A 60 2.09 13.17 -0.99
N ALA A 61 1.97 11.86 -1.19
CA ALA A 61 2.61 11.17 -2.31
C ALA A 61 2.13 11.69 -3.66
N PHE A 62 0.82 11.87 -3.87
CA PHE A 62 0.30 12.42 -5.12
C PHE A 62 0.70 13.89 -5.33
N LEU A 63 0.67 14.72 -4.30
CA LEU A 63 1.16 16.11 -4.38
C LEU A 63 2.64 16.16 -4.76
N GLN A 64 3.44 15.27 -4.18
CA GLN A 64 4.86 15.19 -4.44
C GLN A 64 5.17 14.54 -5.80
N ALA A 65 4.33 13.60 -6.25
CA ALA A 65 4.36 13.03 -7.60
C ALA A 65 4.07 14.10 -8.65
N TRP A 66 3.05 14.93 -8.46
CA TRP A 66 2.76 16.08 -9.34
C TRP A 66 3.98 17.02 -9.47
N ARG A 67 4.55 17.42 -8.33
CA ARG A 67 5.74 18.32 -8.29
C ARG A 67 6.97 17.73 -8.97
N GLN A 68 7.11 16.41 -8.97
CA GLN A 68 8.28 15.70 -9.49
C GLN A 68 8.00 14.95 -10.78
N LEU A 69 6.83 15.11 -11.39
CA LEU A 69 6.41 14.34 -12.55
C LEU A 69 7.40 14.49 -13.72
N SER A 70 7.97 15.68 -13.88
CA SER A 70 9.00 15.95 -14.90
C SER A 70 10.31 15.20 -14.71
N LYS A 71 10.54 14.63 -13.51
CA LYS A 71 11.69 13.78 -13.19
C LYS A 71 11.41 12.30 -13.39
N PHE A 72 10.16 11.90 -13.66
CA PHE A 72 9.83 10.52 -13.94
C PHE A 72 10.37 10.13 -15.31
N ARG A 73 11.27 9.14 -15.34
CA ARG A 73 12.00 8.72 -16.55
C ARG A 73 11.36 7.55 -17.28
N GLY A 74 10.31 6.92 -16.72
CA GLY A 74 9.72 5.71 -17.29
C GLY A 74 10.60 4.46 -17.16
N GLU A 75 11.61 4.47 -16.29
CA GLU A 75 12.49 3.31 -16.02
C GLU A 75 11.78 2.22 -15.18
N SER A 76 10.65 2.56 -14.55
CA SER A 76 9.75 1.65 -13.83
C SER A 76 8.30 2.04 -14.14
N SER A 77 7.33 1.24 -13.72
CA SER A 77 5.92 1.62 -13.80
C SER A 77 5.65 2.90 -13.01
N PHE A 78 4.64 3.67 -13.41
CA PHE A 78 4.24 4.86 -12.65
C PHE A 78 3.85 4.49 -11.22
N TYR A 79 3.16 3.35 -11.03
CA TYR A 79 2.78 2.86 -9.72
C TYR A 79 3.98 2.58 -8.82
N SER A 80 5.00 1.87 -9.31
CA SER A 80 6.22 1.58 -8.55
C SER A 80 6.94 2.89 -8.14
N TRP A 81 7.00 3.86 -9.04
CA TRP A 81 7.56 5.18 -8.73
C TRP A 81 6.73 5.96 -7.70
N LEU A 82 5.40 5.94 -7.82
CA LEU A 82 4.47 6.58 -6.88
C LEU A 82 4.57 5.94 -5.48
N TYR A 83 4.61 4.61 -5.40
CA TYR A 83 4.74 3.89 -4.14
C TYR A 83 6.07 4.25 -3.44
N ARG A 84 7.17 4.39 -4.19
CA ARG A 84 8.45 4.87 -3.64
C ARG A 84 8.32 6.25 -2.97
N ILE A 85 7.56 7.15 -3.58
CA ILE A 85 7.30 8.48 -3.01
C ILE A 85 6.49 8.31 -1.72
N ALA A 86 5.41 7.55 -1.74
CA ALA A 86 4.55 7.33 -0.59
C ALA A 86 5.28 6.68 0.60
N ARG A 87 6.11 5.66 0.33
CA ARG A 87 6.95 5.03 1.35
C ARG A 87 7.87 6.03 2.04
N ASN A 88 8.44 6.98 1.31
CA ASN A 88 9.29 8.01 1.90
C ASN A 88 8.50 8.95 2.82
N GLU A 89 7.25 9.26 2.49
CA GLU A 89 6.35 10.05 3.37
C GLU A 89 6.08 9.30 4.67
N VAL A 90 5.68 8.03 4.60
CA VAL A 90 5.44 7.16 5.78
C VAL A 90 6.67 7.10 6.70
N ILE A 91 7.86 6.84 6.15
CA ILE A 91 9.09 6.73 6.96
C ILE A 91 9.49 8.09 7.55
N SER A 92 9.23 9.19 6.83
CA SER A 92 9.48 10.56 7.31
C SER A 92 8.60 10.87 8.52
N GLU A 93 7.32 10.51 8.48
CA GLU A 93 6.38 10.71 9.59
C GLU A 93 6.71 9.82 10.79
N GLY A 94 6.98 8.53 10.58
CA GLY A 94 7.39 7.63 11.66
C GLY A 94 8.65 8.13 12.41
N ARG A 95 9.53 8.88 11.74
CA ARG A 95 10.68 9.55 12.39
C ARG A 95 10.30 10.81 13.15
N ARG A 96 9.28 11.55 12.72
CA ARG A 96 8.79 12.77 13.40
C ARG A 96 7.94 12.47 14.63
N HIS A 97 7.21 11.35 14.61
CA HIS A 97 6.33 10.92 15.70
C HIS A 97 7.02 10.07 16.76
N ARG A 98 8.28 9.65 16.55
CA ARG A 98 9.09 9.05 17.63
C ARG A 98 9.63 10.17 18.52
N PRO A 99 9.16 10.31 19.78
CA PRO A 99 9.95 11.06 20.76
C PRO A 99 11.35 10.42 20.82
N ALA A 100 12.39 11.24 20.97
CA ALA A 100 13.76 10.76 21.12
C ALA A 100 13.86 9.94 22.42
N VAL A 101 13.55 8.65 22.36
CA VAL A 101 13.60 7.74 23.51
C VAL A 101 14.72 6.73 23.29
N SER A 102 15.57 6.65 24.32
CA SER A 102 16.69 5.74 24.48
C SER A 102 16.28 4.27 24.28
N LEU A 103 17.27 3.44 24.00
CA LEU A 103 17.23 2.05 23.52
C LEU A 103 16.57 1.01 24.47
N GLU A 104 15.70 1.41 25.41
CA GLU A 104 15.25 0.55 26.53
C GLU A 104 13.74 0.29 26.62
N GLN A 105 12.93 0.76 25.68
CA GLN A 105 11.49 0.50 25.68
C GLN A 105 11.06 -0.26 24.41
N LEU A 106 11.50 -1.52 24.33
CA LEU A 106 10.88 -2.55 23.50
C LEU A 106 9.89 -3.32 24.37
N THR A 107 8.72 -2.74 24.62
CA THR A 107 7.47 -3.40 25.03
C THR A 107 6.44 -2.30 25.24
N GLU A 108 5.22 -2.54 24.78
CA GLU A 108 4.09 -1.61 24.75
C GLU A 108 4.11 -0.57 23.62
N SER A 109 3.37 -0.85 22.56
CA SER A 109 2.81 0.20 21.71
C SER A 109 1.46 -0.24 21.16
N GLY A 110 0.42 0.29 21.82
CA GLY A 110 -0.88 0.69 21.28
C GLY A 110 -1.52 -0.20 20.23
N VAL A 111 -2.41 -1.08 20.67
CA VAL A 111 -3.49 -1.60 19.84
C VAL A 111 -4.41 -0.41 19.51
N SER A 112 -4.28 0.16 18.32
CA SER A 112 -5.28 1.08 17.80
C SER A 112 -6.49 0.27 17.35
N GLU A 113 -7.59 0.46 18.05
CA GLU A 113 -8.88 -0.20 17.83
C GLU A 113 -9.48 0.29 16.50
N LEU A 114 -9.20 -0.44 15.41
CA LEU A 114 -9.78 -0.16 14.08
C LEU A 114 -10.98 -1.08 13.85
N VAL A 115 -12.14 -0.68 14.36
CA VAL A 115 -13.44 -1.18 13.91
C VAL A 115 -14.10 -0.09 13.08
N ASP A 116 -14.05 -0.24 11.75
CA ASP A 116 -15.06 0.35 10.88
C ASP A 116 -15.65 -0.74 10.00
N GLY A 117 -16.79 -1.26 10.47
CA GLY A 117 -17.61 -2.24 9.79
C GLY A 117 -18.56 -1.55 8.84
N SER A 118 -18.15 -1.41 7.57
CA SER A 118 -19.11 -1.12 6.50
C SER A 118 -19.01 -2.20 5.42
N ARG A 119 -19.85 -3.24 5.54
CA ARG A 119 -20.48 -3.96 4.43
C ARG A 119 -21.57 -4.86 5.00
N SER A 120 -22.79 -4.63 4.55
CA SER A 120 -23.98 -5.46 4.77
C SER A 120 -23.64 -6.94 4.71
N ALA A 121 -23.77 -7.65 5.84
CA ALA A 121 -23.54 -9.08 5.90
C ALA A 121 -24.81 -9.82 6.37
N VAL A 122 -25.07 -10.92 5.67
CA VAL A 122 -26.10 -11.91 6.01
C VAL A 122 -25.81 -12.49 7.41
N PRO A 123 -26.82 -12.67 8.30
CA PRO A 123 -26.58 -13.10 9.68
C PRO A 123 -25.93 -14.49 9.74
N GLY A 124 -24.75 -14.61 10.37
CA GLY A 124 -24.01 -15.87 10.55
C GLY A 124 -22.62 -15.86 9.89
N ALA A 125 -22.55 -15.97 8.57
CA ALA A 125 -21.27 -15.99 7.84
C ALA A 125 -20.49 -14.67 7.90
N GLY A 126 -21.17 -13.55 8.18
CA GLY A 126 -20.53 -12.24 8.34
C GLY A 126 -19.69 -12.08 9.61
N LEU A 127 -20.01 -12.82 10.67
CA LEU A 127 -19.32 -12.70 11.96
C LEU A 127 -17.99 -13.47 11.93
N GLU A 128 -17.99 -14.73 11.47
CA GLU A 128 -16.78 -15.55 11.34
C GLU A 128 -15.76 -14.90 10.39
N LEU A 129 -16.22 -14.40 9.24
CA LEU A 129 -15.36 -13.65 8.30
C LEU A 129 -14.80 -12.36 8.93
N SER A 130 -15.58 -11.72 9.80
CA SER A 130 -15.12 -10.52 10.51
C SER A 130 -14.04 -10.84 11.55
N GLU A 131 -14.15 -11.96 12.26
CA GLU A 131 -13.18 -12.42 13.24
C GLU A 131 -11.86 -12.88 12.60
N GLU A 132 -11.93 -13.59 11.47
CA GLU A 132 -10.75 -13.97 10.69
C GLU A 132 -10.01 -12.74 10.14
N LEU A 133 -10.74 -11.76 9.60
CA LEU A 133 -10.16 -10.51 9.11
C LEU A 133 -9.54 -9.68 10.24
N ALA A 134 -10.17 -9.65 11.42
CA ALA A 134 -9.61 -9.01 12.60
C ALA A 134 -8.31 -9.70 13.04
N SER A 135 -8.29 -11.03 13.09
CA SER A 135 -7.11 -11.82 13.42
C SER A 135 -5.97 -11.61 12.42
N LEU A 136 -6.29 -11.54 11.13
CA LEU A 136 -5.32 -11.24 10.07
C LEU A 136 -4.71 -9.84 10.26
N ARG A 137 -5.53 -8.81 10.51
CA ARG A 137 -5.05 -7.45 10.78
C ARG A 137 -4.15 -7.39 12.01
N GLN A 138 -4.54 -8.07 13.08
CA GLN A 138 -3.75 -8.16 14.31
C GLN A 138 -2.41 -8.88 14.07
N ALA A 139 -2.43 -10.00 13.34
CA ALA A 139 -1.21 -10.73 13.00
C ALA A 139 -0.26 -9.86 12.15
N MET A 140 -0.79 -9.18 11.13
CA MET A 140 -0.04 -8.25 10.29
C MET A 140 0.61 -7.14 11.12
N ALA A 141 -0.15 -6.49 12.01
CA ALA A 141 0.36 -5.38 12.83
C ALA A 141 1.57 -5.75 13.70
N GLN A 142 1.71 -7.01 14.08
CA GLN A 142 2.84 -7.49 14.88
C GLN A 142 4.06 -7.90 14.05
N ILE A 143 3.94 -8.01 12.73
CA ILE A 143 5.06 -8.28 11.82
C ILE A 143 5.86 -6.99 11.62
N ALA A 144 7.19 -7.10 11.64
CA ALA A 144 8.08 -5.97 11.39
C ALA A 144 7.76 -5.30 10.03
N GLN A 145 7.77 -3.97 9.99
CA GLN A 145 7.34 -3.20 8.81
C GLN A 145 8.06 -3.63 7.51
N ASP A 146 9.38 -3.85 7.56
CA ASP A 146 10.18 -4.31 6.42
C ASP A 146 9.70 -5.66 5.83
N PHE A 147 9.09 -6.52 6.64
CA PHE A 147 8.52 -7.80 6.21
C PHE A 147 7.07 -7.65 5.74
N ARG A 148 6.29 -6.78 6.40
CA ARG A 148 4.94 -6.42 5.92
C ARG A 148 4.98 -5.80 4.53
N GLU A 149 5.88 -4.83 4.30
CA GLU A 149 5.98 -4.12 3.03
C GLU A 149 6.23 -5.08 1.85
N VAL A 150 7.15 -6.04 1.98
CA VAL A 150 7.39 -7.02 0.90
C VAL A 150 6.20 -7.96 0.69
N LEU A 151 5.47 -8.29 1.76
CA LEU A 151 4.31 -9.17 1.69
C LEU A 151 3.15 -8.46 1.00
N VAL A 152 2.86 -7.22 1.39
CA VAL A 152 1.81 -6.40 0.77
C VAL A 152 2.11 -6.14 -0.70
N LEU A 153 3.34 -5.68 -1.01
CA LEU A 153 3.72 -5.41 -2.39
C LEU A 153 3.63 -6.67 -3.28
N ARG A 154 3.82 -7.86 -2.69
CA ARG A 154 3.73 -9.12 -3.44
C ARG A 154 2.33 -9.68 -3.56
N GLU A 155 1.59 -9.76 -2.46
CA GLU A 155 0.31 -10.49 -2.41
C GLU A 155 -0.89 -9.59 -2.72
N ILE A 156 -0.78 -8.28 -2.48
CA ILE A 156 -1.85 -7.30 -2.74
C ILE A 156 -1.58 -6.55 -4.04
N ASP A 157 -0.35 -6.06 -4.21
CA ASP A 157 0.02 -5.31 -5.42
C ASP A 157 0.55 -6.19 -6.55
N GLU A 158 0.70 -7.50 -6.32
CA GLU A 158 1.13 -8.49 -7.33
C GLU A 158 2.47 -8.17 -8.02
N LEU A 159 3.31 -7.32 -7.42
CA LEU A 159 4.58 -6.91 -8.02
C LEU A 159 5.56 -8.07 -8.10
N SER A 160 6.36 -8.09 -9.17
CA SER A 160 7.49 -9.01 -9.32
C SER A 160 8.55 -8.77 -8.24
N TYR A 161 9.43 -9.74 -8.01
CA TYR A 161 10.48 -9.58 -6.99
C TYR A 161 11.48 -8.49 -7.39
N GLU A 162 11.68 -8.31 -8.68
CA GLU A 162 12.48 -7.26 -9.29
C GLU A 162 11.86 -5.89 -9.01
N GLU A 163 10.58 -5.69 -9.31
CA GLU A 163 9.87 -4.44 -9.03
C GLU A 163 9.86 -4.12 -7.53
N ILE A 164 9.64 -5.11 -6.67
CA ILE A 164 9.71 -4.91 -5.21
C ILE A 164 11.11 -4.47 -4.79
N GLY A 165 12.15 -5.07 -5.37
CA GLY A 165 13.54 -4.69 -5.11
C GLY A 165 13.84 -3.26 -5.51
N GLU A 166 13.35 -2.83 -6.68
CA GLU A 166 13.44 -1.46 -7.16
C GLU A 166 12.66 -0.47 -6.30
N VAL A 167 11.45 -0.83 -5.87
CA VAL A 167 10.59 -0.02 -5.01
C VAL A 167 11.21 0.18 -3.63
N LEU A 168 11.72 -0.90 -3.03
CA LEU A 168 12.25 -0.85 -1.67
C LEU A 168 13.74 -0.50 -1.61
N GLY A 169 14.44 -0.46 -2.75
CA GLY A 169 15.88 -0.20 -2.82
C GLY A 169 16.71 -1.34 -2.21
N ILE A 170 16.27 -2.59 -2.38
CA ILE A 170 16.93 -3.78 -1.83
C ILE A 170 17.17 -4.84 -2.93
N PRO A 171 18.18 -5.72 -2.78
CA PRO A 171 18.40 -6.79 -3.75
C PRO A 171 17.22 -7.75 -3.85
N THR A 172 16.96 -8.29 -5.05
CA THR A 172 15.91 -9.32 -5.30
C THR A 172 16.06 -10.55 -4.39
N GLY A 173 17.29 -10.95 -4.05
CA GLY A 173 17.54 -12.01 -3.07
C GLY A 173 17.09 -11.66 -1.65
N THR A 174 17.20 -10.38 -1.26
CA THR A 174 16.67 -9.86 -0.01
C THR A 174 15.15 -9.84 -0.02
N VAL A 175 14.51 -9.48 -1.14
CA VAL A 175 13.05 -9.58 -1.30
C VAL A 175 12.58 -11.01 -1.04
N ARG A 176 13.19 -12.00 -1.70
CA ARG A 176 12.83 -13.42 -1.53
C ARG A 176 12.95 -13.90 -0.08
N SER A 177 14.06 -13.56 0.59
CA SER A 177 14.29 -13.97 1.98
C SER A 177 13.37 -13.26 2.97
N ARG A 178 13.10 -11.96 2.79
CA ARG A 178 12.12 -11.20 3.58
C ARG A 178 10.71 -11.76 3.41
N LEU A 179 10.29 -12.03 2.18
CA LEU A 179 8.97 -12.56 1.88
C LEU A 179 8.75 -13.96 2.47
N SER A 180 9.76 -14.84 2.38
CA SER A 180 9.70 -16.15 3.02
C SER A 180 9.50 -16.03 4.54
N ARG A 181 10.24 -15.11 5.18
CA ARG A 181 10.11 -14.87 6.63
C ARG A 181 8.75 -14.26 6.97
N ALA A 182 8.28 -13.29 6.20
CA ALA A 182 6.99 -12.63 6.40
C ALA A 182 5.83 -13.64 6.36
N ARG A 183 5.83 -14.55 5.38
CA ARG A 183 4.78 -15.60 5.26
C ARG A 183 4.82 -16.58 6.43
N GLN A 184 6.02 -16.99 6.85
CA GLN A 184 6.18 -17.88 8.01
C GLN A 184 5.67 -17.21 9.28
N GLU A 185 6.08 -15.97 9.53
CA GLU A 185 5.68 -15.20 10.71
C GLU A 185 4.16 -14.94 10.74
N LEU A 186 3.56 -14.65 9.58
CA LEU A 186 2.11 -14.48 9.47
C LEU A 186 1.38 -15.78 9.84
N LEU A 187 1.83 -16.91 9.28
CA LEU A 187 1.24 -18.22 9.57
C LEU A 187 1.31 -18.57 11.07
N GLU A 188 2.50 -18.41 11.67
CA GLU A 188 2.73 -18.68 13.11
C GLU A 188 1.89 -17.78 14.03
N ARG A 189 1.64 -16.52 13.62
CA ARG A 189 0.79 -15.59 14.38
C ARG A 189 -0.69 -15.93 14.23
N MET A 190 -1.15 -16.22 13.01
CA MET A 190 -2.53 -16.62 12.77
C MET A 190 -2.90 -17.91 13.51
N GLN A 191 -1.98 -18.89 13.57
CA GLN A 191 -2.17 -20.12 14.33
C GLN A 191 -2.30 -19.90 15.84
N ARG A 192 -1.58 -18.93 16.40
CA ARG A 192 -1.69 -18.58 17.83
C ARG A 192 -3.01 -17.89 18.15
N LEU A 193 -3.42 -16.94 17.30
CA LEU A 193 -4.69 -16.22 17.46
C LEU A 193 -5.90 -17.15 17.34
N SER A 194 -5.86 -18.14 16.43
CA SER A 194 -6.93 -19.13 16.32
C SER A 194 -6.93 -20.16 17.46
N ALA A 195 -5.79 -20.34 18.15
CA ALA A 195 -5.66 -21.22 19.31
C ALA A 195 -6.10 -20.58 20.64
N GLY A 196 -6.40 -19.28 20.67
CA GLY A 196 -6.96 -18.58 21.83
C GLY A 196 -5.96 -18.21 22.93
N GLU A 197 -4.69 -17.92 22.57
CA GLU A 197 -3.65 -17.41 23.48
C GLU A 197 -3.49 -15.88 23.44
#